data_AF-A0A101NNB4-F1
#
_entry.id   AF-A0A101NNB4-F1
#
_cell.length_a   1.000
_cell.length_b   1.000
_cell.length_c   1.000
_cell.angle_alpha   90.00
_cell.angle_beta   90.00
_cell.angle_gamma   90.00
#
_symmetry.space_group_name_H-M   'P 1'
#
loop_
_entity.id
_entity.type
_entity.pdbx_description
1 polymer ?
#
loop_
_entity_poly.entity_id
_entity_poly.type
_entity_poly.pdbx_seq_one_letter_code
_entity_poly.pdbx_strand_id
1 'polypeptide(L)'
;MARWWFETGPVEEVTDVLATSYLERSRHPFSAPVRLLDRGIPMLEASVAATVAVRENLGTAQAADRARLLLSPYETDLRAAEEDEYALVLLHCDDPEEGTRRSLAHEVTVTDTYAAYQRHLHEQINRLVADGRFPMSIRIGDRPTVTIQDEVRRLLAPLHPSVPSRALAGVHVTALGGMSESGKSTAGEYLRTHHGHARLKIGHLIEDAASRAGIPDPYRLGSVVQAELIVDALDRFCHAHHFLDSVSIESLHDFDSTAELARMLGSQLTIVYLDASEATRTRRGTAGAQDVADRDVVKSARGADKIASIAHEVIGNDGPRLELERRLDRIALDRRWPEHQPSTMPVNALGLPVHLEAYLAEFLDRTTGPQPLIDLLAVTGSGARGKYQHGWSDLDVFVVADASSLGGIRQVLAELEAELGGVKLGITVLTRAECRAGAVTSRLLHVLALIGSGALVPLWSAPGLALPAPDAATDIEASLRDGIQAAIEIRRQLLKGAPDLRGLYKVTALLAKIQLRFSGIECPSDSDALTVLLDAKRQDTSAVTTARTERPAAEALATLVLHSWLDTLPGERQ
;
A
#
# COMPACT_ATOMS: atom_id res chain seq x y z
N MET A 1 -4.20 32.73 38.28
CA MET A 1 -3.26 32.93 37.15
C MET A 1 -3.91 33.64 35.97
N ALA A 2 -4.97 33.11 35.32
CA ALA A 2 -5.58 33.75 34.15
C ALA A 2 -5.95 35.24 34.35
N ARG A 3 -6.57 35.58 35.48
CA ARG A 3 -6.91 36.97 35.84
C ARG A 3 -5.69 37.88 35.99
N TRP A 4 -4.59 37.38 36.57
CA TRP A 4 -3.36 38.15 36.68
C TRP A 4 -2.72 38.38 35.31
N TRP A 5 -2.73 37.34 34.47
CA TRP A 5 -2.17 37.39 33.12
C TRP A 5 -2.87 38.42 32.22
N PHE A 6 -4.19 38.39 32.19
CA PHE A 6 -4.99 39.17 31.23
C PHE A 6 -5.55 40.48 31.78
N GLU A 7 -5.72 40.63 33.09
CA GLU A 7 -6.44 41.78 33.67
C GLU A 7 -5.57 42.60 34.64
N THR A 8 -4.89 41.98 35.61
CA THR A 8 -4.41 42.71 36.80
C THR A 8 -2.91 42.91 36.95
N GLY A 9 -2.04 42.03 36.40
CA GLY A 9 -0.58 42.19 36.52
C GLY A 9 -0.04 43.18 35.50
N PRO A 10 1.04 43.94 35.67
CA PRO A 10 1.66 44.77 34.62
C PRO A 10 2.09 43.94 33.39
N VAL A 11 2.06 44.53 32.18
CA VAL A 11 2.45 43.79 30.95
C VAL A 11 3.94 43.45 30.98
N GLU A 12 4.75 44.38 31.49
CA GLU A 12 6.19 44.22 31.71
C GLU A 12 6.50 43.02 32.62
N GLU A 13 5.73 42.85 33.70
CA GLU A 13 5.91 41.73 34.65
C GLU A 13 5.53 40.39 34.00
N VAL A 14 4.46 40.36 33.18
CA VAL A 14 4.09 39.16 32.43
C VAL A 14 5.16 38.79 31.41
N THR A 15 5.74 39.78 30.70
CA THR A 15 6.85 39.55 29.77
C THR A 15 8.11 39.07 30.49
N ASP A 16 8.46 39.66 31.64
CA ASP A 16 9.60 39.24 32.45
C ASP A 16 9.46 37.77 32.88
N VAL A 17 8.29 37.39 33.40
CA VAL A 17 7.99 35.99 33.76
C VAL A 17 8.12 35.05 32.57
N LEU A 18 7.60 35.44 31.40
CA LEU A 18 7.69 34.65 30.18
C LEU A 18 9.13 34.45 29.69
N ALA A 19 9.91 35.54 29.63
CA ALA A 19 11.29 35.54 29.14
C ALA A 19 12.22 34.81 30.12
N THR A 20 12.13 35.09 31.42
CA THR A 20 12.94 34.42 32.44
C THR A 20 12.62 32.93 32.52
N SER A 21 11.33 32.55 32.49
CA SER A 21 10.94 31.13 32.46
C SER A 21 11.46 30.41 31.22
N TYR A 22 11.53 31.12 30.08
CA TYR A 22 12.14 30.58 28.86
C TYR A 22 13.64 30.32 29.04
N LEU A 23 14.38 31.34 29.48
CA LEU A 23 15.83 31.29 29.66
C LEU A 23 16.25 30.26 30.71
N GLU A 24 15.50 30.11 31.79
CA GLU A 24 15.76 29.06 32.79
C GLU A 24 15.60 27.66 32.18
N ARG A 25 14.57 27.44 31.34
CA ARG A 25 14.43 26.17 30.61
C ARG A 25 15.54 25.95 29.59
N SER A 26 15.98 26.98 28.88
CA SER A 26 17.04 26.82 27.87
C SER A 26 18.38 26.44 28.52
N ARG A 27 18.69 27.03 29.69
CA ARG A 27 19.90 26.77 30.50
C ARG A 27 19.92 25.43 31.23
N HIS A 28 18.78 24.76 31.39
CA HIS A 28 18.74 23.46 32.07
C HIS A 28 19.62 22.42 31.35
N PRO A 29 20.42 21.62 32.08
CA PRO A 29 21.29 20.60 31.50
C PRO A 29 20.52 19.60 30.63
N PHE A 30 21.13 19.18 29.53
CA PHE A 30 20.56 18.18 28.64
C PHE A 30 20.51 16.81 29.31
N SER A 31 19.33 16.19 29.34
CA SER A 31 19.15 14.79 29.74
C SER A 31 19.29 13.80 28.57
N ALA A 32 19.39 14.30 27.34
CA ALA A 32 19.50 13.54 26.11
C ALA A 32 20.19 14.36 25.00
N PRO A 33 20.70 13.73 23.91
CA PRO A 33 21.34 14.44 22.79
C PRO A 33 20.44 15.43 22.05
N VAL A 34 19.12 15.22 22.09
CA VAL A 34 18.11 16.10 21.51
C VAL A 34 17.09 16.42 22.59
N ARG A 35 16.71 17.70 22.69
CA ARG A 35 15.65 18.19 23.59
C ARG A 35 14.52 18.75 22.75
N LEU A 36 13.29 18.33 23.04
CA LEU A 36 12.09 18.91 22.46
C LEU A 36 11.57 20.00 23.41
N LEU A 37 11.47 21.23 22.89
CA LEU A 37 10.86 22.35 23.59
C LEU A 37 9.44 22.54 23.05
N ASP A 38 8.44 22.52 23.92
CA ASP A 38 7.02 22.76 23.56
C ASP A 38 6.82 24.16 22.93
N ARG A 39 7.63 25.14 23.34
CA ARG A 39 7.60 26.51 22.82
C ARG A 39 9.02 27.04 22.71
N GLY A 40 9.47 27.36 21.50
CA GLY A 40 10.74 28.04 21.21
C GLY A 40 10.59 29.58 21.21
N ILE A 41 11.67 30.29 20.91
CA ILE A 41 11.69 31.77 20.90
C ILE A 41 10.63 32.42 20.00
N PRO A 42 10.39 31.96 18.76
CA PRO A 42 9.32 32.54 17.93
C PRO A 42 7.93 32.44 18.59
N MET A 43 7.70 31.39 19.37
CA MET A 43 6.44 31.23 20.11
C MET A 43 6.36 32.14 21.35
N LEU A 44 7.51 32.43 21.99
CA LEU A 44 7.60 33.46 23.03
C LEU A 44 7.25 34.84 22.47
N GLU A 45 7.84 35.21 21.33
CA GLU A 45 7.54 36.47 20.62
C GLU A 45 6.03 36.58 20.30
N ALA A 46 5.44 35.54 19.71
CA ALA A 46 4.01 35.49 19.41
C ALA A 46 3.13 35.61 20.66
N SER A 47 3.51 34.92 21.75
CA SER A 47 2.75 34.92 23.00
C SER A 47 2.75 36.29 23.69
N VAL A 48 3.91 36.98 23.70
CA VAL A 48 4.02 38.34 24.24
C VAL A 48 3.21 39.31 23.39
N ALA A 49 3.35 39.26 22.06
CA ALA A 49 2.58 40.11 21.16
C ALA A 49 1.06 39.89 21.29
N ALA A 50 0.60 38.64 21.36
CA ALA A 50 -0.82 38.34 21.57
C ALA A 50 -1.33 38.82 22.93
N THR A 51 -0.52 38.70 23.99
CA THR A 51 -0.88 39.19 25.33
C THR A 51 -1.01 40.71 25.32
N VAL A 52 -0.04 41.42 24.74
CA VAL A 52 -0.08 42.89 24.64
C VAL A 52 -1.25 43.35 23.77
N ALA A 53 -1.53 42.67 22.65
CA ALA A 53 -2.64 43.01 21.77
C ALA A 53 -3.98 43.05 22.53
N VAL A 54 -4.24 42.04 23.37
CA VAL A 54 -5.44 41.99 24.21
C VAL A 54 -5.43 43.06 25.29
N ARG A 55 -4.29 43.26 25.95
CA ARG A 55 -4.20 44.10 27.16
C ARG A 55 -4.12 45.60 26.89
N GLU A 56 -3.49 45.96 25.79
CA GLU A 56 -3.31 47.35 25.35
C GLU A 56 -4.23 47.69 24.15
N ASN A 57 -5.08 46.76 23.72
CA ASN A 57 -6.01 46.90 22.59
C ASN A 57 -5.29 47.36 21.30
N LEU A 58 -4.23 46.64 20.93
CA LEU A 58 -3.37 46.97 19.79
C LEU A 58 -3.65 46.06 18.59
N GLY A 59 -3.48 46.61 17.39
CA GLY A 59 -3.45 45.81 16.16
C GLY A 59 -2.19 44.96 16.06
N THR A 60 -2.21 43.95 15.17
CA THR A 60 -1.16 42.93 15.04
C THR A 60 0.25 43.51 14.89
N ALA A 61 0.46 44.51 14.03
CA ALA A 61 1.79 45.12 13.83
C ALA A 61 2.28 45.89 15.06
N GLN A 62 1.40 46.71 15.66
CA GLN A 62 1.73 47.50 16.86
C GLN A 62 2.05 46.62 18.06
N ALA A 63 1.29 45.53 18.22
CA ALA A 63 1.53 44.55 19.26
C ALA A 63 2.88 43.83 19.08
N ALA A 64 3.30 43.56 17.84
CA ALA A 64 4.61 42.98 17.56
C ALA A 64 5.76 43.96 17.86
N ASP A 65 5.63 45.24 17.50
CA ASP A 65 6.60 46.28 17.86
C ASP A 65 6.73 46.42 19.38
N ARG A 66 5.59 46.46 20.09
CA ARG A 66 5.55 46.55 21.54
C ARG A 66 6.17 45.32 22.21
N ALA A 67 5.90 44.12 21.71
CA ALA A 67 6.54 42.89 22.19
C ALA A 67 8.07 42.93 22.02
N ARG A 68 8.57 43.40 20.87
CA ARG A 68 10.01 43.59 20.65
C ARG A 68 10.64 44.55 21.66
N LEU A 69 9.97 45.67 21.96
CA LEU A 69 10.44 46.61 22.99
C LEU A 69 10.45 46.00 24.39
N LEU A 70 9.45 45.18 24.73
CA LEU A 70 9.38 44.51 26.03
C LEU A 70 10.44 43.40 26.19
N LEU A 71 10.79 42.72 25.09
CA LEU A 71 11.81 41.66 25.08
C LEU A 71 13.24 42.19 24.93
N SER A 72 13.44 43.46 24.56
CA SER A 72 14.77 44.03 24.33
C SER A 72 15.75 43.91 25.50
N PRO A 73 15.33 43.97 26.79
CA PRO A 73 16.24 43.75 27.92
C PRO A 73 16.88 42.36 27.95
N TYR A 74 16.24 41.36 27.32
CA TYR A 74 16.68 39.96 27.28
C TYR A 74 17.31 39.57 25.95
N GLU A 75 17.45 40.51 25.00
CA GLU A 75 17.80 40.21 23.60
C GLU A 75 19.10 39.39 23.47
N THR A 76 20.14 39.75 24.22
CA THR A 76 21.42 39.03 24.20
C THR A 76 21.26 37.58 24.67
N ASP A 77 20.57 37.38 25.79
CA ASP A 77 20.37 36.06 26.38
C ASP A 77 19.45 35.18 25.51
N LEU A 78 18.41 35.78 24.92
CA LEU A 78 17.49 35.09 24.01
C LEU A 78 18.21 34.68 22.73
N ARG A 79 19.01 35.56 22.13
CA ARG A 79 19.80 35.21 20.94
C ARG A 79 20.77 34.05 21.23
N ALA A 80 21.47 34.11 22.36
CA ALA A 80 22.38 33.03 22.75
C ALA A 80 21.62 31.70 22.98
N ALA A 81 20.40 31.75 23.54
CA ALA A 81 19.57 30.55 23.69
C ALA A 81 19.09 30.01 22.33
N GLU A 82 18.87 30.87 21.34
CA GLU A 82 18.37 30.49 20.03
C GLU A 82 19.38 29.80 19.11
N GLU A 83 20.67 30.08 19.27
CA GLU A 83 21.71 29.60 18.34
C GLU A 83 21.70 28.06 18.17
N ASP A 84 21.26 27.34 19.20
CA ASP A 84 21.15 25.88 19.23
C ASP A 84 19.71 25.37 18.99
N GLU A 85 18.78 26.22 18.57
CA GLU A 85 17.37 25.89 18.38
C GLU A 85 16.97 25.78 16.91
N TYR A 86 16.23 24.72 16.60
CA TYR A 86 15.62 24.50 15.29
C TYR A 86 14.10 24.52 15.42
N ALA A 87 13.49 25.69 15.20
CA ALA A 87 12.06 25.87 15.39
C ALA A 87 11.24 25.26 14.24
N LEU A 88 10.32 24.36 14.59
CA LEU A 88 9.31 23.81 13.69
C LEU A 88 7.94 24.17 14.24
N VAL A 89 7.08 24.77 13.42
CA VAL A 89 5.70 25.08 13.79
C VAL A 89 4.72 24.16 13.08
N LEU A 90 3.74 23.67 13.84
CA LEU A 90 2.60 22.93 13.33
C LEU A 90 1.39 23.87 13.27
N LEU A 91 0.92 24.16 12.06
CA LEU A 91 -0.21 25.07 11.81
C LEU A 91 -1.46 24.27 11.45
N HIS A 92 -2.60 24.62 12.05
CA HIS A 92 -3.88 24.05 11.62
C HIS A 92 -4.27 24.50 10.20
N CYS A 93 -4.10 25.79 9.90
CA CYS A 93 -4.42 26.41 8.61
C CYS A 93 -3.50 27.62 8.36
N ASP A 94 -3.34 28.03 7.10
CA ASP A 94 -2.72 29.32 6.75
C ASP A 94 -3.62 30.52 7.08
N ASP A 95 -4.93 30.27 7.19
CA ASP A 95 -5.89 31.26 7.65
C ASP A 95 -5.88 31.33 9.18
N PRO A 96 -5.47 32.46 9.79
CA PRO A 96 -5.47 32.64 11.24
C PRO A 96 -6.86 32.47 11.87
N GLU A 97 -7.94 32.84 11.15
CA GLU A 97 -9.31 32.72 11.68
C GLU A 97 -9.70 31.25 11.83
N GLU A 98 -9.43 30.44 10.82
CA GLU A 98 -9.67 29.00 10.85
C GLU A 98 -8.80 28.29 11.90
N GLY A 99 -7.52 28.70 12.04
CA GLY A 99 -6.64 28.22 13.10
C GLY A 99 -7.23 28.49 14.49
N THR A 100 -7.67 29.74 14.71
CA THR A 100 -8.32 30.17 15.96
C THR A 100 -9.57 29.34 16.24
N ARG A 101 -10.44 29.16 15.24
CA ARG A 101 -11.68 28.39 15.37
C ARG A 101 -11.39 26.96 15.81
N ARG A 102 -10.38 26.31 15.22
CA ARG A 102 -9.98 24.93 15.54
C ARG A 102 -9.41 24.82 16.95
N SER A 103 -8.54 25.74 17.37
CA SER A 103 -8.01 25.73 18.74
C SER A 103 -9.09 25.93 19.80
N LEU A 104 -10.05 26.83 19.56
CA LEU A 104 -11.17 27.07 20.48
C LEU A 104 -12.17 25.92 20.53
N ALA A 105 -12.31 25.14 19.46
CA ALA A 105 -13.25 24.01 19.42
C ALA A 105 -12.88 22.87 20.40
N HIS A 106 -11.63 22.81 20.86
CA HIS A 106 -11.15 21.82 21.82
C HIS A 106 -11.38 22.22 23.29
N GLU A 107 -11.84 23.46 23.53
CA GLU A 107 -11.97 24.03 24.86
C GLU A 107 -13.39 23.84 25.40
N VAL A 108 -13.52 23.31 26.61
CA VAL A 108 -14.82 23.07 27.27
C VAL A 108 -15.54 24.38 27.60
N THR A 109 -14.76 25.43 27.91
CA THR A 109 -15.26 26.77 28.24
C THR A 109 -14.32 27.82 27.68
N VAL A 110 -14.86 28.75 26.91
CA VAL A 110 -14.11 29.83 26.27
C VAL A 110 -14.62 31.17 26.78
N THR A 111 -13.74 32.00 27.34
CA THR A 111 -14.05 33.40 27.67
C THR A 111 -13.73 34.31 26.49
N ASP A 112 -14.39 35.47 26.40
CA ASP A 112 -14.16 36.44 25.32
C ASP A 112 -12.69 36.88 25.26
N THR A 113 -12.07 37.10 26.44
CA THR A 113 -10.66 37.46 26.55
C THR A 113 -9.72 36.37 26.03
N TYR A 114 -10.02 35.10 26.33
CA TYR A 114 -9.21 33.98 25.82
C TYR A 114 -9.41 33.77 24.32
N ALA A 115 -10.63 33.94 23.81
CA ALA A 115 -10.90 33.92 22.38
C ALA A 115 -10.15 35.04 21.63
N ALA A 116 -10.12 36.26 22.19
CA ALA A 116 -9.36 37.39 21.64
C ALA A 116 -7.86 37.11 21.65
N TYR A 117 -7.33 36.54 22.73
CA TYR A 117 -5.94 36.10 22.82
C TYR A 117 -5.60 35.05 21.75
N GLN A 118 -6.42 34.01 21.61
CA GLN A 118 -6.20 32.96 20.61
C GLN A 118 -6.23 33.50 19.18
N ARG A 119 -7.09 34.48 18.88
CA ARG A 119 -7.11 35.17 17.58
C ARG A 119 -5.81 35.88 17.31
N HIS A 120 -5.38 36.74 18.23
CA HIS A 120 -4.12 37.46 18.07
C HIS A 120 -2.91 36.54 18.06
N LEU A 121 -2.94 35.43 18.80
CA LEU A 121 -1.87 34.45 18.78
C LEU A 121 -1.72 33.80 17.40
N HIS A 122 -2.82 33.39 16.78
CA HIS A 122 -2.78 32.83 15.43
C HIS A 122 -2.38 33.86 14.37
N GLU A 123 -2.79 35.13 14.50
CA GLU A 123 -2.32 36.22 13.64
C GLU A 123 -0.79 36.40 13.75
N GLN A 124 -0.25 36.39 14.99
CA GLN A 124 1.18 36.55 15.22
C GLN A 124 1.99 35.35 14.74
N ILE A 125 1.52 34.13 14.98
CA ILE A 125 2.20 32.92 14.48
C ILE A 125 2.27 32.95 12.94
N ASN A 126 1.15 33.24 12.26
CA ASN A 126 1.14 33.31 10.80
C ASN A 126 2.02 34.44 10.25
N ARG A 127 2.04 35.60 10.91
CA ARG A 127 2.99 36.68 10.59
C ARG A 127 4.43 36.19 10.72
N LEU A 128 4.79 35.56 11.82
CA LEU A 128 6.15 35.05 12.05
C LEU A 128 6.55 33.96 11.04
N VAL A 129 5.60 33.15 10.60
CA VAL A 129 5.81 32.19 9.50
C VAL A 129 6.08 32.92 8.18
N ALA A 130 5.28 33.94 7.84
CA ALA A 130 5.45 34.76 6.64
C ALA A 130 6.78 35.53 6.64
N ASP A 131 7.22 35.97 7.82
CA ASP A 131 8.51 36.66 8.04
C ASP A 131 9.71 35.70 8.03
N GLY A 132 9.48 34.39 7.89
CA GLY A 132 10.54 33.37 7.88
C GLY A 132 11.18 33.11 9.25
N ARG A 133 10.52 33.51 10.34
CA ARG A 133 11.01 33.33 11.72
C ARG A 133 11.03 31.87 12.14
N PHE A 134 10.08 31.09 11.63
CA PHE A 134 10.09 29.63 11.74
C PHE A 134 10.81 29.05 10.51
N PRO A 135 12.00 28.44 10.67
CA PRO A 135 12.73 27.84 9.54
C PRO A 135 11.98 26.63 8.95
N MET A 136 11.09 26.00 9.72
CA MET A 136 10.26 24.89 9.28
C MET A 136 8.79 25.11 9.69
N SER A 137 7.86 24.88 8.78
CA SER A 137 6.43 24.89 9.06
C SER A 137 5.72 23.70 8.40
N ILE A 138 4.76 23.11 9.10
CA ILE A 138 3.93 22.02 8.59
C ILE A 138 2.46 22.42 8.75
N ARG A 139 1.69 22.27 7.68
CA ARG A 139 0.24 22.38 7.71
C ARG A 139 -0.38 21.05 8.10
N ILE A 140 -1.06 21.02 9.23
CA ILE A 140 -1.73 19.83 9.77
C ILE A 140 -3.06 19.61 9.06
N GLY A 141 -3.95 20.62 9.05
CA GLY A 141 -5.33 20.45 8.57
C GLY A 141 -6.01 19.23 9.21
N ASP A 142 -6.62 18.40 8.38
CA ASP A 142 -7.24 17.11 8.76
C ASP A 142 -6.36 15.91 8.39
N ARG A 143 -5.05 16.13 8.20
CA ARG A 143 -4.11 15.06 7.79
C ARG A 143 -3.90 14.05 8.93
N PRO A 144 -3.69 12.76 8.61
CA PRO A 144 -3.44 11.74 9.62
C PRO A 144 -2.18 12.02 10.46
N THR A 145 -2.23 11.71 11.76
CA THR A 145 -1.13 11.92 12.70
C THR A 145 0.19 11.34 12.20
N VAL A 146 0.19 10.11 11.67
CA VAL A 146 1.42 9.44 11.19
C VAL A 146 2.02 10.15 9.98
N THR A 147 1.19 10.77 9.14
CA THR A 147 1.66 11.57 8.00
C THR A 147 2.39 12.83 8.47
N ILE A 148 1.89 13.48 9.52
CA ILE A 148 2.53 14.64 10.13
C ILE A 148 3.83 14.21 10.84
N GLN A 149 3.82 13.11 11.59
CA GLN A 149 5.01 12.57 12.23
C GLN A 149 6.11 12.22 11.22
N ASP A 150 5.75 11.64 10.06
CA ASP A 150 6.71 11.36 8.99
C ASP A 150 7.34 12.64 8.43
N GLU A 151 6.55 13.69 8.24
CA GLU A 151 7.05 14.98 7.76
C GLU A 151 7.96 15.69 8.79
N VAL A 152 7.56 15.69 10.06
CA VAL A 152 8.40 16.17 11.17
C VAL A 152 9.75 15.44 11.17
N ARG A 153 9.73 14.12 11.10
CA ARG A 153 10.94 13.30 11.08
C ARG A 153 11.82 13.56 9.86
N ARG A 154 11.24 13.72 8.66
CA ARG A 154 11.99 14.08 7.45
C ARG A 154 12.69 15.43 7.55
N LEU A 155 12.08 16.40 8.21
CA LEU A 155 12.65 17.73 8.42
C LEU A 155 13.73 17.73 9.51
N LEU A 156 13.54 16.96 10.58
CA LEU A 156 14.44 16.94 11.73
C LEU A 156 15.61 15.94 11.60
N ALA A 157 15.46 14.85 10.86
CA ALA A 157 16.51 13.82 10.73
C ALA A 157 17.84 14.32 10.15
N PRO A 158 17.87 15.24 9.17
CA PRO A 158 19.12 15.85 8.71
C PRO A 158 19.84 16.67 9.79
N LEU A 159 19.12 17.14 10.81
CA LEU A 159 19.67 17.99 11.87
C LEU A 159 20.37 17.17 12.96
N HIS A 160 19.93 15.93 13.21
CA HIS A 160 20.56 15.08 14.21
C HIS A 160 20.37 13.58 13.93
N PRO A 161 21.43 12.75 13.98
CA PRO A 161 21.37 11.33 13.62
C PRO A 161 20.52 10.46 14.56
N SER A 162 20.19 10.94 15.76
CA SER A 162 19.31 10.22 16.69
C SER A 162 17.82 10.36 16.36
N VAL A 163 17.45 11.25 15.44
CA VAL A 163 16.06 11.43 15.02
C VAL A 163 15.76 10.40 13.92
N PRO A 164 14.77 9.51 14.12
CA PRO A 164 14.38 8.55 13.09
C PRO A 164 13.98 9.28 11.81
N SER A 165 14.40 8.75 10.65
CA SER A 165 14.23 9.44 9.37
C SER A 165 12.79 9.48 8.86
N ARG A 166 11.96 8.54 9.28
CA ARG A 166 10.59 8.30 8.78
C ARG A 166 9.68 7.79 9.89
N ALA A 167 8.36 7.96 9.74
CA ALA A 167 7.35 7.31 10.59
C ALA A 167 6.50 6.36 9.75
N LEU A 168 6.45 5.07 10.11
CA LEU A 168 5.72 4.02 9.37
C LEU A 168 5.81 4.14 7.84
N ALA A 169 6.98 4.47 7.31
CA ALA A 169 7.10 4.84 5.89
C ALA A 169 6.78 3.67 4.97
N GLY A 170 5.75 3.85 4.14
CA GLY A 170 5.33 2.87 3.14
C GLY A 170 4.58 1.66 3.69
N VAL A 171 4.44 1.54 5.02
CA VAL A 171 3.81 0.39 5.64
C VAL A 171 2.28 0.48 5.56
N HIS A 172 1.63 -0.61 5.16
CA HIS A 172 0.18 -0.78 5.30
C HIS A 172 -0.17 -1.50 6.58
N VAL A 173 -1.24 -1.08 7.24
CA VAL A 173 -1.82 -1.79 8.37
C VAL A 173 -3.16 -2.36 7.97
N THR A 174 -3.31 -3.69 8.01
CA THR A 174 -4.59 -4.38 7.90
C THR A 174 -5.07 -4.77 9.28
N ALA A 175 -6.10 -4.10 9.80
CA ALA A 175 -6.61 -4.34 11.13
C ALA A 175 -7.85 -5.24 11.11
N LEU A 176 -7.78 -6.36 11.83
CA LEU A 176 -8.79 -7.40 11.82
C LEU A 176 -9.71 -7.30 13.04
N GLY A 177 -10.99 -7.03 12.78
CA GLY A 177 -12.08 -6.97 13.75
C GLY A 177 -13.06 -8.14 13.64
N GLY A 178 -13.93 -8.27 14.63
CA GLY A 178 -14.98 -9.30 14.68
C GLY A 178 -15.20 -9.91 16.06
N MET A 179 -16.34 -10.54 16.27
CA MET A 179 -16.72 -11.23 17.51
C MET A 179 -15.83 -12.46 17.81
N SER A 180 -16.01 -13.13 18.95
CA SER A 180 -15.22 -14.32 19.29
C SER A 180 -15.41 -15.43 18.27
N GLU A 181 -14.33 -16.13 17.93
CA GLU A 181 -14.32 -17.21 16.92
C GLU A 181 -14.77 -16.80 15.50
N SER A 182 -14.71 -15.49 15.18
CA SER A 182 -15.04 -14.97 13.85
C SER A 182 -13.98 -15.24 12.76
N GLY A 183 -12.84 -15.85 13.11
CA GLY A 183 -11.78 -16.20 12.15
C GLY A 183 -10.65 -15.18 11.98
N LYS A 184 -10.53 -14.15 12.85
CA LYS A 184 -9.46 -13.12 12.78
C LYS A 184 -8.06 -13.74 12.73
N SER A 185 -7.78 -14.67 13.66
CA SER A 185 -6.50 -15.37 13.71
C SER A 185 -6.20 -16.15 12.43
N THR A 186 -7.21 -16.73 11.81
CA THR A 186 -7.06 -17.46 10.53
C THR A 186 -6.77 -16.49 9.39
N ALA A 187 -7.45 -15.35 9.33
CA ALA A 187 -7.21 -14.32 8.33
C ALA A 187 -5.81 -13.69 8.48
N GLY A 188 -5.40 -13.35 9.71
CA GLY A 188 -4.07 -12.80 9.97
C GLY A 188 -2.97 -13.81 9.63
N GLU A 189 -3.18 -15.10 9.91
CA GLU A 189 -2.25 -16.14 9.52
C GLU A 189 -2.15 -16.30 8.00
N TYR A 190 -3.29 -16.25 7.31
CA TYR A 190 -3.33 -16.31 5.84
C TYR A 190 -2.56 -15.13 5.22
N LEU A 191 -2.80 -13.90 5.67
CA LEU A 191 -2.06 -12.72 5.21
C LEU A 191 -0.54 -12.84 5.46
N ARG A 192 -0.15 -13.43 6.59
CA ARG A 192 1.27 -13.68 6.91
C ARG A 192 1.90 -14.68 5.95
N THR A 193 1.25 -15.81 5.67
CA THR A 193 1.84 -16.89 4.88
C THR A 193 1.72 -16.69 3.37
N HIS A 194 0.68 -15.99 2.89
CA HIS A 194 0.41 -15.81 1.46
C HIS A 194 0.79 -14.43 0.94
N HIS A 195 0.79 -13.41 1.80
CA HIS A 195 1.04 -12.01 1.39
C HIS A 195 2.19 -11.36 2.16
N GLY A 196 2.91 -12.11 2.99
CA GLY A 196 4.12 -11.64 3.67
C GLY A 196 3.88 -10.62 4.79
N HIS A 197 2.64 -10.41 5.24
CA HIS A 197 2.36 -9.48 6.33
C HIS A 197 3.06 -9.93 7.62
N ALA A 198 3.63 -9.01 8.40
CA ALA A 198 3.87 -9.31 9.81
C ALA A 198 2.52 -9.41 10.55
N ARG A 199 2.39 -10.35 11.48
CA ARG A 199 1.14 -10.56 12.23
C ARG A 199 1.34 -10.19 13.69
N LEU A 200 0.62 -9.18 14.15
CA LEU A 200 0.83 -8.55 15.46
C LEU A 200 -0.46 -8.57 16.29
N LYS A 201 -0.30 -8.79 17.59
CA LYS A 201 -1.43 -8.74 18.53
C LYS A 201 -1.54 -7.35 19.15
N ILE A 202 -2.70 -6.69 19.03
CA ILE A 202 -2.97 -5.36 19.60
C ILE A 202 -2.70 -5.35 21.10
N GLY A 203 -3.12 -6.39 21.83
CA GLY A 203 -2.85 -6.46 23.27
C GLY A 203 -1.36 -6.43 23.58
N HIS A 204 -0.55 -7.14 22.80
CA HIS A 204 0.91 -7.11 22.94
C HIS A 204 1.49 -5.74 22.60
N LEU A 205 1.02 -5.11 21.52
CA LEU A 205 1.47 -3.76 21.12
C LEU A 205 1.20 -2.72 22.22
N ILE A 206 -0.01 -2.74 22.77
CA ILE A 206 -0.42 -1.83 23.84
C ILE A 206 0.42 -2.07 25.11
N GLU A 207 0.55 -3.33 25.55
CA GLU A 207 1.30 -3.68 26.76
C GLU A 207 2.78 -3.33 26.65
N ASP A 208 3.39 -3.58 25.49
CA ASP A 208 4.79 -3.27 25.21
C ASP A 208 5.06 -1.76 25.22
N ALA A 209 4.21 -0.95 24.58
CA ALA A 209 4.31 0.51 24.62
C ALA A 209 4.02 1.07 26.03
N ALA A 210 3.00 0.54 26.72
CA ALA A 210 2.64 0.95 28.07
C ALA A 210 3.78 0.69 29.07
N SER A 211 4.41 -0.49 28.98
CA SER A 211 5.56 -0.85 29.81
C SER A 211 6.72 0.14 29.66
N ARG A 212 7.05 0.52 28.41
CA ARG A 212 8.07 1.56 28.13
C ARG A 212 7.70 2.93 28.71
N ALA A 213 6.42 3.27 28.69
CA ALA A 213 5.90 4.53 29.22
C ALA A 213 5.69 4.51 30.75
N GLY A 214 5.95 3.39 31.42
CA GLY A 214 5.69 3.23 32.86
C GLY A 214 4.19 3.26 33.22
N ILE A 215 3.31 2.88 32.30
CA ILE A 215 1.87 2.87 32.49
C ILE A 215 1.42 1.49 33.01
N PRO A 216 0.84 1.38 34.23
CA PRO A 216 0.53 0.09 34.83
C PRO A 216 -0.65 -0.67 34.20
N ASP A 217 -1.69 0.05 33.76
CA ASP A 217 -2.89 -0.55 33.16
C ASP A 217 -3.36 0.27 31.95
N PRO A 218 -2.95 -0.10 30.73
CA PRO A 218 -3.26 0.68 29.54
C PRO A 218 -4.72 0.59 29.11
N TYR A 219 -5.48 -0.41 29.55
CA TYR A 219 -6.89 -0.57 29.20
C TYR A 219 -7.84 0.34 30.00
N ARG A 220 -7.32 1.03 31.02
CA ARG A 220 -8.03 2.11 31.75
C ARG A 220 -7.85 3.49 31.13
N LEU A 221 -6.98 3.62 30.13
CA LEU A 221 -6.73 4.89 29.46
C LEU A 221 -7.87 5.22 28.49
N GLY A 222 -8.00 6.49 28.13
CA GLY A 222 -8.90 6.92 27.05
C GLY A 222 -8.49 6.32 25.70
N SER A 223 -9.46 6.17 24.80
CA SER A 223 -9.31 5.56 23.47
C SER A 223 -8.19 6.18 22.63
N VAL A 224 -8.03 7.52 22.70
CA VAL A 224 -6.96 8.25 22.01
C VAL A 224 -5.59 7.74 22.46
N VAL A 225 -5.36 7.63 23.77
CA VAL A 225 -4.05 7.20 24.31
C VAL A 225 -3.80 5.73 24.00
N GLN A 226 -4.83 4.88 24.01
CA GLN A 226 -4.69 3.48 23.58
C GLN A 226 -4.27 3.40 22.11
N ALA A 227 -4.88 4.19 21.22
CA ALA A 227 -4.48 4.27 19.82
C ALA A 227 -3.05 4.79 19.63
N GLU A 228 -2.62 5.79 20.41
CA GLU A 228 -1.24 6.31 20.40
C GLU A 228 -0.23 5.21 20.78
N LEU A 229 -0.53 4.41 21.82
CA LEU A 229 0.32 3.29 22.23
C LEU A 229 0.44 2.23 21.12
N ILE A 230 -0.66 1.92 20.42
CA ILE A 230 -0.64 1.00 19.27
C ILE A 230 0.26 1.57 18.17
N VAL A 231 0.12 2.85 17.83
CA VAL A 231 0.89 3.50 16.76
C VAL A 231 2.38 3.58 17.11
N ASP A 232 2.75 3.93 18.35
CA ASP A 232 4.15 3.93 18.81
C ASP A 232 4.77 2.53 18.70
N ALA A 233 4.07 1.50 19.18
CA ALA A 233 4.56 0.12 19.08
C ALA A 233 4.70 -0.34 17.62
N LEU A 234 3.74 0.00 16.76
CA LEU A 234 3.80 -0.31 15.33
C LEU A 234 4.99 0.38 14.66
N ASP A 235 5.18 1.67 14.92
CA ASP A 235 6.27 2.45 14.32
C ASP A 235 7.64 1.89 14.72
N ARG A 236 7.85 1.58 16.00
CA ARG A 236 9.08 0.93 16.49
C ARG A 236 9.29 -0.44 15.88
N PHE A 237 8.22 -1.25 15.82
CA PHE A 237 8.29 -2.57 15.21
C PHE A 237 8.71 -2.48 13.74
N CYS A 238 8.07 -1.59 12.97
CA CYS A 238 8.39 -1.42 11.55
C CYS A 238 9.77 -0.79 11.33
N HIS A 239 10.21 0.09 12.22
CA HIS A 239 11.58 0.62 12.19
C HIS A 239 12.63 -0.48 12.35
N ALA A 240 12.41 -1.42 13.28
CA ALA A 240 13.28 -2.59 13.46
C ALA A 240 13.18 -3.60 12.29
N HIS A 241 12.07 -3.61 11.56
CA HIS A 241 11.79 -4.51 10.45
C HIS A 241 11.54 -3.73 9.15
N HIS A 242 12.52 -2.90 8.77
CA HIS A 242 12.45 -1.96 7.65
C HIS A 242 12.18 -2.60 6.26
N PHE A 243 12.28 -3.92 6.13
CA PHE A 243 11.95 -4.67 4.93
C PHE A 243 10.46 -4.97 4.77
N LEU A 244 9.65 -4.70 5.80
CA LEU A 244 8.20 -4.89 5.76
C LEU A 244 7.54 -3.70 5.07
N ASP A 245 6.61 -3.99 4.16
CA ASP A 245 5.70 -3.01 3.54
C ASP A 245 4.26 -3.16 4.06
N SER A 246 3.96 -4.23 4.81
CA SER A 246 2.61 -4.61 5.21
C SER A 246 2.61 -5.34 6.55
N VAL A 247 1.66 -4.98 7.41
CA VAL A 247 1.40 -5.63 8.70
C VAL A 247 -0.08 -5.89 8.87
N SER A 248 -0.41 -6.93 9.64
CA SER A 248 -1.75 -7.22 10.11
C SER A 248 -1.81 -7.11 11.63
N ILE A 249 -2.82 -6.42 12.16
CA ILE A 249 -3.03 -6.28 13.60
C ILE A 249 -4.35 -6.91 14.04
N GLU A 250 -4.33 -7.59 15.19
CA GLU A 250 -5.52 -8.25 15.72
C GLU A 250 -5.50 -8.39 17.26
N SER A 251 -6.62 -8.47 17.96
CA SER A 251 -7.98 -8.26 17.49
C SER A 251 -8.41 -6.85 17.81
N LEU A 252 -8.99 -6.14 16.84
CA LEU A 252 -9.77 -4.96 17.14
C LEU A 252 -10.95 -5.37 18.02
N HIS A 253 -11.09 -4.72 19.18
CA HIS A 253 -12.04 -5.14 20.21
C HIS A 253 -12.69 -3.97 20.95
N ASP A 254 -12.39 -2.74 20.55
CA ASP A 254 -12.92 -1.51 21.13
C ASP A 254 -13.23 -0.52 19.99
N PHE A 255 -14.46 -0.02 19.94
CA PHE A 255 -14.92 0.83 18.83
C PHE A 255 -14.20 2.17 18.79
N ASP A 256 -14.15 2.86 19.93
CA ASP A 256 -13.62 4.23 20.01
C ASP A 256 -12.11 4.25 19.76
N SER A 257 -11.37 3.29 20.32
CA SER A 257 -9.93 3.12 20.03
C SER A 257 -9.68 2.79 18.55
N THR A 258 -10.58 2.04 17.91
CA THR A 258 -10.47 1.73 16.47
C THR A 258 -10.71 2.98 15.61
N ALA A 259 -11.68 3.83 15.99
CA ALA A 259 -11.94 5.10 15.31
C ALA A 259 -10.75 6.06 15.42
N GLU A 260 -10.13 6.15 16.60
CA GLU A 260 -8.91 6.95 16.80
C GLU A 260 -7.72 6.40 15.99
N LEU A 261 -7.57 5.08 15.94
CA LEU A 261 -6.54 4.44 15.10
C LEU A 261 -6.75 4.77 13.61
N ALA A 262 -7.99 4.75 13.14
CA ALA A 262 -8.33 5.16 11.78
C ALA A 262 -7.99 6.62 11.49
N ARG A 263 -8.27 7.52 12.44
CA ARG A 263 -7.90 8.94 12.34
C ARG A 263 -6.38 9.14 12.29
N MET A 264 -5.61 8.40 13.09
CA MET A 264 -4.15 8.54 13.17
C MET A 264 -3.41 7.99 11.95
N LEU A 265 -3.86 6.85 11.41
CA LEU A 265 -3.22 6.17 10.28
C LEU A 265 -3.77 6.61 8.91
N GLY A 266 -5.02 7.06 8.85
CA GLY A 266 -5.68 7.47 7.60
C GLY A 266 -5.64 6.36 6.55
N SER A 267 -5.21 6.71 5.33
CA SER A 267 -5.12 5.76 4.20
C SER A 267 -4.09 4.64 4.39
N GLN A 268 -3.24 4.70 5.42
CA GLN A 268 -2.35 3.59 5.75
C GLN A 268 -3.08 2.43 6.44
N LEU A 269 -4.34 2.60 6.88
CA LEU A 269 -5.12 1.58 7.57
C LEU A 269 -6.25 1.04 6.69
N THR A 270 -6.36 -0.28 6.60
CA THR A 270 -7.56 -0.97 6.13
C THR A 270 -8.16 -1.75 7.30
N ILE A 271 -9.42 -1.45 7.62
CA ILE A 271 -10.19 -2.15 8.67
C ILE A 271 -11.03 -3.24 8.01
N VAL A 272 -10.81 -4.48 8.41
CA VAL A 272 -11.55 -5.65 7.94
C VAL A 272 -12.33 -6.25 9.10
N TYR A 273 -13.65 -6.29 8.97
CA TYR A 273 -14.52 -6.94 9.93
C TYR A 273 -14.92 -8.33 9.45
N LEU A 274 -14.60 -9.37 10.22
CA LEU A 274 -15.05 -10.72 9.94
C LEU A 274 -16.37 -10.99 10.65
N ASP A 275 -17.44 -11.10 9.86
CA ASP A 275 -18.79 -11.34 10.33
C ASP A 275 -19.12 -12.83 10.21
N ALA A 276 -19.34 -13.50 11.34
CA ALA A 276 -19.75 -14.89 11.36
C ALA A 276 -20.94 -15.04 12.29
N SER A 277 -21.95 -15.79 11.88
CA SER A 277 -23.11 -16.08 12.70
C SER A 277 -22.72 -16.71 14.03
N GLU A 278 -23.52 -16.46 15.06
CA GLU A 278 -23.34 -17.08 16.38
C GLU A 278 -23.26 -18.61 16.29
N ALA A 279 -24.09 -19.24 15.45
CA ALA A 279 -24.07 -20.67 15.22
C ALA A 279 -22.71 -21.16 14.70
N THR A 280 -22.13 -20.47 13.73
CA THR A 280 -20.79 -20.79 13.22
C THR A 280 -19.70 -20.57 14.27
N ARG A 281 -19.77 -19.46 15.01
CA ARG A 281 -18.76 -19.10 16.03
C ARG A 281 -18.78 -20.10 17.20
N THR A 282 -19.96 -20.47 17.67
CA THR A 282 -20.15 -21.53 18.67
C THR A 282 -19.59 -22.88 18.19
N ARG A 283 -19.83 -23.25 16.93
CA ARG A 283 -19.29 -24.50 16.36
C ARG A 283 -17.76 -24.49 16.25
N ARG A 284 -17.15 -23.32 16.02
CA ARG A 284 -15.68 -23.16 15.95
C ARG A 284 -15.03 -23.11 17.33
N GLY A 285 -15.77 -22.70 18.35
CA GLY A 285 -15.28 -22.58 19.72
C GLY A 285 -14.87 -23.93 20.31
N THR A 286 -13.62 -24.02 20.77
CA THR A 286 -13.07 -25.24 21.39
C THR A 286 -13.44 -25.38 22.86
N ALA A 287 -13.81 -24.28 23.52
CA ALA A 287 -14.23 -24.23 24.93
C ALA A 287 -15.75 -24.35 25.14
N GLY A 288 -16.51 -24.57 24.06
CA GLY A 288 -17.97 -24.70 24.09
C GLY A 288 -18.74 -23.39 23.88
N ALA A 289 -20.05 -23.51 23.70
CA ALA A 289 -20.95 -22.38 23.35
C ALA A 289 -20.96 -21.26 24.41
N GLN A 290 -20.93 -21.64 25.69
CA GLN A 290 -21.01 -20.67 26.79
C GLN A 290 -19.78 -19.76 26.85
N ASP A 291 -18.58 -20.29 26.61
CA ASP A 291 -17.36 -19.48 26.56
C ASP A 291 -17.42 -18.41 25.45
N VAL A 292 -17.93 -18.79 24.28
CA VAL A 292 -18.11 -17.85 23.16
C VAL A 292 -19.09 -16.75 23.55
N ALA A 293 -20.22 -17.10 24.17
CA ALA A 293 -21.22 -16.14 24.62
C ALA A 293 -20.66 -15.18 25.69
N ASP A 294 -19.98 -15.70 26.71
CA ASP A 294 -19.42 -14.89 27.81
C ASP A 294 -18.36 -13.90 27.28
N ARG A 295 -17.49 -14.35 26.37
CA ARG A 295 -16.48 -13.48 25.72
C ARG A 295 -17.12 -12.44 24.82
N ASP A 296 -18.22 -12.76 24.16
CA ASP A 296 -18.95 -11.83 23.30
C ASP A 296 -19.63 -10.73 24.10
N VAL A 297 -20.19 -11.02 25.29
CA VAL A 297 -20.75 -9.99 26.16
C VAL A 297 -19.71 -8.90 26.46
N VAL A 298 -18.49 -9.31 26.84
CA VAL A 298 -17.39 -8.37 27.11
C VAL A 298 -17.01 -7.57 25.86
N LYS A 299 -16.97 -8.21 24.69
CA LYS A 299 -16.62 -7.54 23.42
C LYS A 299 -17.69 -6.57 22.94
N SER A 300 -18.97 -6.95 23.04
CA SER A 300 -20.09 -6.07 22.72
C SER A 300 -20.15 -4.87 23.66
N ALA A 301 -19.83 -5.05 24.95
CA ALA A 301 -19.73 -3.93 25.88
C ALA A 301 -18.67 -2.89 25.48
N ARG A 302 -17.60 -3.32 24.81
CA ARG A 302 -16.55 -2.46 24.22
C ARG A 302 -16.90 -1.98 22.79
N GLY A 303 -18.04 -2.38 22.26
CA GLY A 303 -18.48 -2.02 20.91
C GLY A 303 -17.75 -2.75 19.78
N ALA A 304 -17.18 -3.93 20.05
CA ALA A 304 -16.49 -4.70 19.00
C ALA A 304 -17.40 -5.03 17.81
N ASP A 305 -18.70 -5.24 18.03
CA ASP A 305 -19.74 -5.42 17.00
C ASP A 305 -19.93 -4.17 16.14
N LYS A 306 -19.84 -2.97 16.73
CA LYS A 306 -20.01 -1.70 16.04
C LYS A 306 -18.87 -1.37 15.08
N ILE A 307 -17.72 -2.04 15.20
CA ILE A 307 -16.57 -1.85 14.29
C ILE A 307 -16.96 -2.15 12.83
N ALA A 308 -17.94 -3.02 12.60
CA ALA A 308 -18.47 -3.27 11.25
C ALA A 308 -18.95 -1.98 10.55
N SER A 309 -19.43 -0.98 11.30
CA SER A 309 -19.92 0.29 10.73
C SER A 309 -18.82 1.24 10.22
N ILE A 310 -17.57 1.05 10.67
CA ILE A 310 -16.39 1.82 10.24
C ILE A 310 -15.38 0.96 9.47
N ALA A 311 -15.74 -0.30 9.20
CA ALA A 311 -14.90 -1.20 8.44
C ALA A 311 -14.89 -0.80 6.97
N HIS A 312 -13.71 -0.90 6.35
CA HIS A 312 -13.58 -0.72 4.90
C HIS A 312 -14.14 -1.95 4.17
N GLU A 313 -14.03 -3.12 4.79
CA GLU A 313 -14.54 -4.39 4.28
C GLU A 313 -15.20 -5.19 5.40
N VAL A 314 -16.44 -5.63 5.16
CA VAL A 314 -17.16 -6.59 6.00
C VAL A 314 -17.23 -7.91 5.22
N ILE A 315 -16.59 -8.94 5.75
CA ILE A 315 -16.51 -10.27 5.12
C ILE A 315 -17.40 -11.23 5.90
N GLY A 316 -18.47 -11.71 5.25
CA GLY A 316 -19.23 -12.86 5.73
C GLY A 316 -18.34 -14.10 5.76
N ASN A 317 -18.23 -14.72 6.93
CA ASN A 317 -17.31 -15.81 7.23
C ASN A 317 -18.04 -17.04 7.80
N ASP A 318 -19.29 -17.23 7.40
CA ASP A 318 -20.06 -18.45 7.59
C ASP A 318 -19.77 -19.51 6.52
N GLY A 319 -19.33 -19.06 5.34
CA GLY A 319 -19.10 -19.87 4.15
C GLY A 319 -17.77 -20.63 4.13
N PRO A 320 -17.41 -21.19 2.96
CA PRO A 320 -16.16 -21.87 2.73
C PRO A 320 -14.94 -20.96 2.96
N ARG A 321 -13.85 -21.56 3.46
CA ARG A 321 -12.57 -20.87 3.66
C ARG A 321 -12.04 -20.19 2.39
N LEU A 322 -12.27 -20.79 1.22
CA LEU A 322 -11.83 -20.23 -0.05
C LEU A 322 -12.41 -18.83 -0.32
N GLU A 323 -13.65 -18.56 0.08
CA GLU A 323 -14.27 -17.24 -0.11
C GLU A 323 -13.57 -16.18 0.73
N LEU A 324 -13.26 -16.50 2.01
CA LEU A 324 -12.46 -15.64 2.88
C LEU A 324 -11.09 -15.36 2.26
N GLU A 325 -10.38 -16.40 1.84
CA GLU A 325 -9.05 -16.28 1.24
C GLU A 325 -9.07 -15.38 0.00
N ARG A 326 -10.08 -15.50 -0.88
CA ARG A 326 -10.21 -14.63 -2.06
C ARG A 326 -10.50 -13.17 -1.73
N ARG A 327 -11.25 -12.91 -0.66
CA ARG A 327 -11.49 -11.54 -0.19
C ARG A 327 -10.21 -10.94 0.41
N LEU A 328 -9.42 -11.73 1.13
CA LEU A 328 -8.13 -11.32 1.69
C LEU A 328 -7.08 -11.11 0.59
N ASP A 329 -7.04 -11.97 -0.43
CA ASP A 329 -6.19 -11.80 -1.62
C ASP A 329 -6.45 -10.44 -2.26
N ARG A 330 -7.72 -10.12 -2.54
CA ARG A 330 -8.08 -8.82 -3.09
C ARG A 330 -7.62 -7.66 -2.21
N ILE A 331 -7.84 -7.72 -0.90
CA ILE A 331 -7.43 -6.64 0.03
C ILE A 331 -5.91 -6.42 0.00
N ALA A 332 -5.12 -7.50 -0.03
CA ALA A 332 -3.66 -7.39 -0.08
C ALA A 332 -3.18 -6.91 -1.47
N LEU A 333 -3.79 -7.44 -2.54
CA LEU A 333 -3.36 -7.18 -3.92
C LEU A 333 -3.82 -5.83 -4.45
N ASP A 334 -4.99 -5.29 -4.06
CA ASP A 334 -5.48 -3.98 -4.52
C ASP A 334 -4.48 -2.84 -4.20
N ARG A 335 -3.67 -3.00 -3.14
CA ARG A 335 -2.59 -2.06 -2.80
C ARG A 335 -1.31 -2.32 -3.60
N ARG A 336 -0.96 -3.58 -3.80
CA ARG A 336 0.29 -4.00 -4.45
C ARG A 336 0.23 -3.86 -5.96
N TRP A 337 -0.95 -4.05 -6.54
CA TRP A 337 -1.21 -4.03 -7.98
C TRP A 337 -2.01 -2.77 -8.31
N PRO A 338 -1.35 -1.70 -8.79
CA PRO A 338 -2.07 -0.51 -9.19
C PRO A 338 -3.06 -0.83 -10.31
N GLU A 339 -4.20 -0.15 -10.30
CA GLU A 339 -5.13 -0.22 -11.41
C GLU A 339 -4.60 0.60 -12.60
N HIS A 340 -4.65 0.01 -13.79
CA HIS A 340 -4.23 0.63 -15.04
C HIS A 340 -5.39 0.64 -16.03
N GLN A 341 -5.56 1.75 -16.75
CA GLN A 341 -6.49 1.84 -17.88
C GLN A 341 -5.75 1.42 -19.15
N PRO A 342 -6.08 0.27 -19.75
CA PRO A 342 -5.35 -0.22 -20.91
C PRO A 342 -5.51 0.70 -22.12
N SER A 343 -4.41 0.96 -22.82
CA SER A 343 -4.48 1.53 -24.18
C SER A 343 -5.00 0.51 -25.17
N THR A 344 -5.47 0.97 -26.34
CA THR A 344 -6.00 0.09 -27.39
C THR A 344 -5.30 0.34 -28.72
N MET A 345 -5.23 -0.69 -29.55
CA MET A 345 -4.71 -0.61 -30.93
C MET A 345 -5.69 -1.21 -31.94
N PRO A 346 -5.70 -0.75 -33.21
CA PRO A 346 -6.53 -1.36 -34.23
C PRO A 346 -6.01 -2.76 -34.61
N VAL A 347 -6.92 -3.63 -35.08
CA VAL A 347 -6.61 -5.04 -35.44
C VAL A 347 -5.46 -5.14 -36.44
N ASN A 348 -5.46 -4.31 -37.47
CA ASN A 348 -4.46 -4.31 -38.54
C ASN A 348 -3.03 -3.95 -38.08
N ALA A 349 -2.88 -3.36 -36.89
CA ALA A 349 -1.57 -3.06 -36.33
C ALA A 349 -0.87 -4.31 -35.75
N LEU A 350 -1.56 -5.45 -35.64
CA LEU A 350 -0.95 -6.72 -35.24
C LEU A 350 -0.08 -7.35 -36.35
N GLY A 351 -0.33 -7.02 -37.62
CA GLY A 351 0.36 -7.63 -38.75
C GLY A 351 0.03 -9.12 -38.90
N LEU A 352 -1.23 -9.49 -38.70
CA LEU A 352 -1.69 -10.88 -38.86
C LEU A 352 -2.04 -11.14 -40.34
N PRO A 353 -2.13 -12.42 -40.76
CA PRO A 353 -2.76 -12.75 -42.04
C PRO A 353 -4.15 -12.13 -42.17
N VAL A 354 -4.47 -11.58 -43.35
CA VAL A 354 -5.71 -10.82 -43.61
C VAL A 354 -6.99 -11.53 -43.15
N HIS A 355 -7.09 -12.85 -43.32
CA HIS A 355 -8.25 -13.61 -42.87
C HIS A 355 -8.41 -13.63 -41.34
N LEU A 356 -7.30 -13.65 -40.58
CA LEU A 356 -7.34 -13.57 -39.11
C LEU A 356 -7.63 -12.15 -38.63
N GLU A 357 -7.17 -11.13 -39.37
CA GLU A 357 -7.56 -9.74 -39.09
C GLU A 357 -9.06 -9.52 -39.32
N ALA A 358 -9.60 -10.06 -40.41
CA ALA A 358 -11.04 -10.02 -40.68
C ALA A 358 -11.85 -10.75 -39.59
N TYR A 359 -11.42 -11.95 -39.20
CA TYR A 359 -12.02 -12.71 -38.10
C TYR A 359 -12.05 -11.90 -36.79
N LEU A 360 -10.94 -11.29 -36.39
CA LEU A 360 -10.85 -10.50 -35.16
C LEU A 360 -11.69 -9.22 -35.23
N ALA A 361 -11.75 -8.57 -36.38
CA ALA A 361 -12.58 -7.38 -36.58
C ALA A 361 -14.07 -7.72 -36.45
N GLU A 362 -14.53 -8.81 -37.07
CA GLU A 362 -15.91 -9.27 -36.97
C GLU A 362 -16.26 -9.74 -35.55
N PHE A 363 -15.34 -10.45 -34.90
CA PHE A 363 -15.52 -10.84 -33.50
C PHE A 363 -15.66 -9.63 -32.58
N LEU A 364 -14.84 -8.59 -32.77
CA LEU A 364 -14.93 -7.35 -32.02
C LEU A 364 -16.26 -6.64 -32.28
N ASP A 365 -16.69 -6.48 -33.53
CA ASP A 365 -17.95 -5.81 -33.87
C ASP A 365 -19.15 -6.46 -33.15
N ARG A 366 -19.23 -7.80 -33.18
CA ARG A 366 -20.32 -8.56 -32.54
C ARG A 366 -20.26 -8.58 -31.01
N THR A 367 -19.09 -8.34 -30.41
CA THR A 367 -18.90 -8.41 -28.94
C THR A 367 -18.80 -7.05 -28.25
N THR A 368 -18.61 -5.97 -29.01
CA THR A 368 -18.34 -4.62 -28.47
C THR A 368 -19.41 -3.58 -28.83
N GLY A 369 -20.57 -4.02 -29.33
CA GLY A 369 -21.72 -3.17 -29.65
C GLY A 369 -22.32 -2.44 -28.43
N PRO A 370 -23.54 -1.87 -28.56
CA PRO A 370 -24.17 -1.05 -27.50
C PRO A 370 -24.34 -1.75 -26.15
N GLN A 371 -24.42 -3.08 -26.16
CA GLN A 371 -24.36 -3.93 -24.97
C GLN A 371 -23.15 -4.86 -25.11
N PRO A 372 -21.97 -4.44 -24.66
CA PRO A 372 -20.75 -5.23 -24.79
C PRO A 372 -20.88 -6.57 -24.06
N LEU A 373 -20.46 -7.64 -24.72
CA LEU A 373 -20.34 -8.97 -24.11
C LEU A 373 -18.99 -9.14 -23.40
N ILE A 374 -18.01 -8.33 -23.77
CA ILE A 374 -16.65 -8.34 -23.24
C ILE A 374 -16.32 -6.98 -22.64
N ASP A 375 -15.32 -6.97 -21.77
CA ASP A 375 -14.71 -5.78 -21.18
C ASP A 375 -13.35 -5.48 -21.80
N LEU A 376 -12.65 -6.51 -22.26
CA LEU A 376 -11.35 -6.36 -22.90
C LEU A 376 -11.09 -7.53 -23.84
N LEU A 377 -10.41 -7.24 -24.96
CA LEU A 377 -9.84 -8.26 -25.83
C LEU A 377 -8.40 -7.91 -26.16
N ALA A 378 -7.49 -8.85 -25.91
CA ALA A 378 -6.11 -8.78 -26.35
C ALA A 378 -5.73 -10.07 -27.10
N VAL A 379 -5.03 -9.94 -28.22
CA VAL A 379 -4.33 -11.09 -28.79
C VAL A 379 -3.07 -11.33 -27.96
N THR A 380 -2.71 -12.58 -27.69
CA THR A 380 -1.51 -12.95 -26.92
C THR A 380 -0.58 -13.84 -27.74
N GLY A 381 0.54 -14.26 -27.15
CA GLY A 381 1.48 -15.16 -27.82
C GLY A 381 2.13 -14.55 -29.07
N SER A 382 2.42 -15.38 -30.08
CA SER A 382 3.12 -14.94 -31.30
C SER A 382 2.31 -13.95 -32.14
N GLY A 383 0.97 -14.02 -32.08
CA GLY A 383 0.10 -13.14 -32.85
C GLY A 383 0.15 -11.70 -32.38
N ALA A 384 0.29 -11.48 -31.07
CA ALA A 384 0.35 -10.15 -30.45
C ALA A 384 1.61 -9.34 -30.81
N ARG A 385 2.62 -10.00 -31.38
CA ARG A 385 3.99 -9.49 -31.53
C ARG A 385 4.47 -9.46 -32.98
N GLY A 386 3.58 -9.68 -33.95
CA GLY A 386 3.92 -9.74 -35.38
C GLY A 386 4.84 -10.91 -35.74
N LYS A 387 4.85 -11.99 -34.96
CA LYS A 387 5.69 -13.18 -35.16
C LYS A 387 4.86 -14.42 -35.49
N TYR A 388 3.64 -14.24 -35.99
CA TYR A 388 2.75 -15.34 -36.37
C TYR A 388 3.38 -16.18 -37.50
N GLN A 389 3.39 -17.51 -37.34
CA GLN A 389 3.87 -18.45 -38.35
C GLN A 389 2.74 -19.39 -38.75
N HIS A 390 2.37 -19.36 -40.04
CA HIS A 390 1.30 -20.22 -40.55
C HIS A 390 1.66 -21.72 -40.36
N GLY A 391 0.69 -22.51 -39.88
CA GLY A 391 0.87 -23.92 -39.54
C GLY A 391 1.63 -24.22 -38.24
N TRP A 392 2.18 -23.19 -37.57
CA TRP A 392 2.95 -23.33 -36.32
C TRP A 392 2.35 -22.57 -35.13
N SER A 393 1.75 -21.42 -35.41
CA SER A 393 1.13 -20.52 -34.43
C SER A 393 -0.36 -20.78 -34.31
N ASP A 394 -0.83 -20.90 -33.07
CA ASP A 394 -2.24 -20.80 -32.71
C ASP A 394 -2.60 -19.29 -32.64
N LEU A 395 -3.89 -18.95 -32.79
CA LEU A 395 -4.41 -17.62 -32.48
C LEU A 395 -4.81 -17.61 -31.01
N ASP A 396 -3.95 -17.09 -30.14
CA ASP A 396 -4.25 -16.99 -28.71
C ASP A 396 -4.95 -15.65 -28.40
N VAL A 397 -6.12 -15.70 -27.79
CA VAL A 397 -6.91 -14.51 -27.42
C VAL A 397 -7.21 -14.53 -25.93
N PHE A 398 -6.96 -13.41 -25.28
CA PHE A 398 -7.29 -13.13 -23.90
C PHE A 398 -8.48 -12.18 -23.83
N VAL A 399 -9.52 -12.58 -23.10
CA VAL A 399 -10.76 -11.83 -22.94
C VAL A 399 -11.04 -11.62 -21.46
N VAL A 400 -11.42 -10.39 -21.09
CA VAL A 400 -12.08 -10.12 -19.81
C VAL A 400 -13.56 -9.97 -20.07
N ALA A 401 -14.40 -10.72 -19.37
CA ALA A 401 -15.86 -10.66 -19.51
C ALA A 401 -16.55 -11.15 -18.23
N ASP A 402 -17.79 -10.71 -18.01
CA ASP A 402 -18.64 -11.25 -16.95
C ASP A 402 -19.07 -12.69 -17.25
N ALA A 403 -19.24 -13.49 -16.19
CA ALA A 403 -19.66 -14.89 -16.32
C ALA A 403 -21.02 -15.05 -17.03
N SER A 404 -21.89 -14.04 -16.92
CA SER A 404 -23.19 -14.03 -17.60
C SER A 404 -23.09 -13.89 -19.12
N SER A 405 -22.00 -13.31 -19.63
CA SER A 405 -21.78 -13.07 -21.07
C SER A 405 -21.24 -14.29 -21.82
N LEU A 406 -20.83 -15.35 -21.12
CA LEU A 406 -20.22 -16.54 -21.73
C LEU A 406 -21.11 -17.22 -22.77
N GLY A 407 -22.42 -17.23 -22.55
CA GLY A 407 -23.39 -17.77 -23.51
C GLY A 407 -23.37 -17.02 -24.84
N GLY A 408 -23.36 -15.69 -24.78
CA GLY A 408 -23.30 -14.82 -25.97
C GLY A 408 -21.96 -14.95 -26.70
N ILE A 409 -20.85 -14.94 -25.96
CA ILE A 409 -19.50 -15.11 -26.55
C ILE A 409 -19.41 -16.46 -27.28
N ARG A 410 -19.90 -17.54 -26.67
CA ARG A 410 -19.91 -18.86 -27.29
C ARG A 410 -20.72 -18.89 -28.59
N GLN A 411 -21.86 -18.21 -28.63
CA GLN A 411 -22.68 -18.14 -29.83
C GLN A 411 -21.91 -17.44 -30.97
N VAL A 412 -21.33 -16.27 -30.69
CA VAL A 412 -20.54 -15.52 -31.69
C VAL A 412 -19.36 -16.36 -32.20
N LEU A 413 -18.63 -17.05 -31.32
CA LEU A 413 -17.52 -17.91 -31.73
C LEU A 413 -17.96 -19.07 -32.64
N ALA A 414 -19.12 -19.67 -32.37
CA ALA A 414 -19.66 -20.76 -33.19
C ALA A 414 -20.07 -20.28 -34.59
N GLU A 415 -20.61 -19.06 -34.68
CA GLU A 415 -20.99 -18.45 -35.96
C GLU A 415 -19.77 -18.10 -36.83
N LEU A 416 -18.64 -17.74 -36.20
CA LEU A 416 -17.41 -17.33 -36.88
C LEU A 416 -16.39 -18.47 -37.08
N GLU A 417 -16.68 -19.70 -36.65
CA GLU A 417 -15.72 -20.81 -36.67
C GLU A 417 -15.14 -21.07 -38.08
N ALA A 418 -15.97 -20.98 -39.11
CA ALA A 418 -15.55 -21.18 -40.50
C ALA A 418 -14.54 -20.14 -40.99
N GLU A 419 -14.55 -18.93 -40.42
CA GLU A 419 -13.70 -17.81 -40.82
C GLU A 419 -12.26 -17.93 -40.28
N LEU A 420 -12.02 -18.78 -39.27
CA LEU A 420 -10.67 -19.08 -38.75
C LEU A 420 -9.76 -19.80 -39.76
N GLY A 421 -10.33 -20.36 -40.85
CA GLY A 421 -9.53 -20.97 -41.92
C GLY A 421 -8.68 -22.17 -41.47
N GLY A 422 -9.13 -22.91 -40.47
CA GLY A 422 -8.41 -24.06 -39.91
C GLY A 422 -7.29 -23.69 -38.91
N VAL A 423 -7.10 -22.41 -38.59
CA VAL A 423 -6.21 -21.99 -37.50
C VAL A 423 -6.87 -22.30 -36.16
N LYS A 424 -6.11 -22.89 -35.25
CA LYS A 424 -6.58 -23.19 -33.89
C LYS A 424 -6.69 -21.91 -33.08
N LEU A 425 -7.88 -21.67 -32.50
CA LEU A 425 -8.13 -20.58 -31.55
C LEU A 425 -7.88 -21.04 -30.12
N GLY A 426 -6.96 -20.38 -29.43
CA GLY A 426 -6.75 -20.51 -27.98
C GLY A 426 -7.40 -19.35 -27.24
N ILE A 427 -8.68 -19.46 -26.90
CA ILE A 427 -9.36 -18.41 -26.13
C ILE A 427 -9.23 -18.66 -24.62
N THR A 428 -8.88 -17.62 -23.87
CA THR A 428 -8.94 -17.61 -22.40
C THR A 428 -9.83 -16.46 -21.95
N VAL A 429 -10.82 -16.76 -21.12
CA VAL A 429 -11.77 -15.78 -20.58
C VAL A 429 -11.59 -15.69 -19.07
N LEU A 430 -11.42 -14.47 -18.55
CA LEU A 430 -11.38 -14.18 -17.12
C LEU A 430 -12.46 -13.17 -16.76
N THR A 431 -12.95 -13.24 -15.53
CA THR A 431 -13.76 -12.17 -14.94
C THR A 431 -12.87 -11.09 -14.34
N ARG A 432 -13.38 -9.87 -14.22
CA ARG A 432 -12.71 -8.77 -13.49
C ARG A 432 -12.39 -9.17 -12.04
N ALA A 433 -13.27 -9.96 -11.41
CA ALA A 433 -13.10 -10.44 -10.05
C ALA A 433 -11.90 -11.39 -9.92
N GLU A 434 -11.70 -12.29 -10.89
CA GLU A 434 -10.53 -13.17 -10.91
C GLU A 434 -9.22 -12.39 -11.11
N CYS A 435 -9.24 -11.38 -11.99
CA CYS A 435 -8.09 -10.48 -12.16
C CYS A 435 -7.73 -9.77 -10.84
N ARG A 436 -8.70 -9.16 -10.16
CA ARG A 436 -8.48 -8.44 -8.88
C ARG A 436 -8.05 -9.34 -7.73
N ALA A 437 -8.60 -10.56 -7.66
CA ALA A 437 -8.20 -11.52 -6.63
C ALA A 437 -6.88 -12.23 -6.94
N GLY A 438 -6.24 -11.96 -8.08
CA GLY A 438 -5.05 -12.70 -8.53
C GLY A 438 -5.32 -14.20 -8.71
N ALA A 439 -6.58 -14.58 -8.92
CA ALA A 439 -7.03 -15.98 -9.04
C ALA A 439 -6.75 -16.52 -10.44
N VAL A 440 -5.51 -16.37 -10.90
CA VAL A 440 -5.09 -16.61 -12.28
C VAL A 440 -3.84 -17.49 -12.31
N THR A 441 -3.58 -18.14 -13.45
CA THR A 441 -2.31 -18.84 -13.66
C THR A 441 -1.18 -17.81 -13.84
N SER A 442 0.05 -18.21 -13.53
CA SER A 442 1.30 -17.49 -13.87
C SER A 442 1.31 -16.91 -15.28
N ARG A 443 0.91 -17.69 -16.30
CA ARG A 443 0.82 -17.22 -17.70
C ARG A 443 -0.13 -16.03 -17.84
N LEU A 444 -1.28 -16.06 -17.16
CA LEU A 444 -2.29 -14.99 -17.23
C LEU A 444 -1.90 -13.79 -16.36
N LEU A 445 -1.24 -14.03 -15.24
CA LEU A 445 -0.64 -12.97 -14.42
C LEU A 445 0.40 -12.19 -15.22
N HIS A 446 1.25 -12.89 -15.98
CA HIS A 446 2.18 -12.27 -16.91
C HIS A 446 1.48 -11.47 -18.02
N VAL A 447 0.37 -11.96 -18.57
CA VAL A 447 -0.44 -11.19 -19.53
C VAL A 447 -0.97 -9.89 -18.92
N LEU A 448 -1.47 -9.92 -17.68
CA LEU A 448 -1.90 -8.71 -16.97
C LEU A 448 -0.73 -7.74 -16.74
N ALA A 449 0.45 -8.24 -16.37
CA ALA A 449 1.65 -7.41 -16.19
C ALA A 449 2.10 -6.76 -17.52
N LEU A 450 2.02 -7.49 -18.63
CA LEU A 450 2.32 -6.94 -19.95
C LEU A 450 1.30 -5.88 -20.38
N ILE A 451 0.01 -6.05 -20.07
CA ILE A 451 -1.02 -5.03 -20.33
C ILE A 451 -0.75 -3.80 -19.48
N GLY A 452 -0.51 -3.97 -18.18
CA GLY A 452 -0.26 -2.87 -17.25
C GLY A 452 1.00 -2.05 -17.55
N SER A 453 2.04 -2.68 -18.11
CA SER A 453 3.25 -1.99 -18.58
C SER A 453 3.11 -1.35 -19.96
N GLY A 454 1.97 -1.57 -20.65
CA GLY A 454 1.77 -1.16 -22.04
C GLY A 454 2.58 -1.99 -23.04
N ALA A 455 3.31 -3.01 -22.58
CA ALA A 455 4.05 -3.90 -23.45
C ALA A 455 3.08 -4.71 -24.31
N LEU A 456 1.92 -5.13 -23.80
CA LEU A 456 0.86 -5.78 -24.58
C LEU A 456 -0.32 -4.83 -24.70
N VAL A 457 -0.69 -4.45 -25.92
CA VAL A 457 -1.77 -3.49 -26.15
C VAL A 457 -3.02 -4.26 -26.61
N PRO A 458 -4.12 -4.23 -25.83
CA PRO A 458 -5.41 -4.78 -26.24
C PRO A 458 -5.93 -4.22 -27.57
N LEU A 459 -6.76 -4.99 -28.26
CA LEU A 459 -7.49 -4.52 -29.43
C LEU A 459 -8.70 -3.67 -29.06
N TRP A 460 -9.30 -3.96 -27.90
CA TRP A 460 -10.42 -3.23 -27.38
C TRP A 460 -10.46 -3.29 -25.85
N SER A 461 -10.96 -2.21 -25.24
CA SER A 461 -11.16 -2.05 -23.81
C SER A 461 -12.43 -1.23 -23.58
N ALA A 462 -13.29 -1.68 -22.68
CA ALA A 462 -14.51 -0.97 -22.32
C ALA A 462 -14.15 0.42 -21.73
N PRO A 463 -14.93 1.47 -22.04
CA PRO A 463 -14.69 2.80 -21.48
C PRO A 463 -14.63 2.77 -19.94
N GLY A 464 -13.55 3.30 -19.38
CA GLY A 464 -13.33 3.34 -17.93
C GLY A 464 -12.94 2.00 -17.30
N LEU A 465 -12.69 0.96 -18.08
CA LEU A 465 -12.11 -0.28 -17.55
C LEU A 465 -10.75 0.02 -16.93
N ALA A 466 -10.59 -0.39 -15.68
CA ALA A 466 -9.32 -0.44 -15.00
C ALA A 466 -9.05 -1.90 -14.61
N LEU A 467 -7.84 -2.39 -14.92
CA LEU A 467 -7.39 -3.73 -14.56
C LEU A 467 -6.20 -3.64 -13.60
N PRO A 468 -6.08 -4.58 -12.66
CA PRO A 468 -4.89 -4.65 -11.84
C PRO A 468 -3.66 -4.95 -12.71
N ALA A 469 -2.56 -4.26 -12.43
CA ALA A 469 -1.27 -4.48 -13.05
C ALA A 469 -0.30 -5.14 -12.04
N PRO A 470 -0.09 -6.46 -12.11
CA PRO A 470 0.87 -7.14 -11.26
C PRO A 470 2.27 -6.56 -11.38
N ASP A 471 2.94 -6.38 -10.24
CA ASP A 471 4.34 -5.94 -10.22
C ASP A 471 5.28 -7.04 -10.74
N ALA A 472 6.49 -6.62 -11.15
CA ALA A 472 7.48 -7.54 -11.70
C ALA A 472 7.91 -8.62 -10.71
N ALA A 473 7.97 -8.31 -9.40
CA ALA A 473 8.34 -9.28 -8.38
C ALA A 473 7.30 -10.41 -8.27
N THR A 474 6.02 -10.07 -8.35
CA THR A 474 4.91 -11.02 -8.32
C THR A 474 4.89 -11.89 -9.58
N ASP A 475 5.13 -11.30 -10.75
CA ASP A 475 5.24 -12.03 -12.01
C ASP A 475 6.40 -13.04 -12.00
N ILE A 476 7.56 -12.62 -11.51
CA ILE A 476 8.74 -13.48 -11.36
C ILE A 476 8.47 -14.63 -10.37
N GLU A 477 7.89 -14.33 -9.20
CA GLU A 477 7.56 -15.35 -8.20
C GLU A 477 6.55 -16.37 -8.74
N ALA A 478 5.50 -15.91 -9.42
CA ALA A 478 4.51 -16.79 -10.04
C ALA A 478 5.14 -17.68 -11.12
N SER A 479 6.08 -17.13 -11.89
CA SER A 479 6.81 -17.83 -12.96
C SER A 479 7.71 -18.96 -12.43
N LEU A 480 8.17 -18.90 -11.18
CA LEU A 480 9.01 -19.94 -10.57
C LEU A 480 8.33 -21.32 -10.58
N ARG A 481 7.04 -21.38 -10.24
CA ARG A 481 6.27 -22.64 -10.22
C ARG A 481 6.19 -23.26 -11.61
N ASP A 482 5.97 -22.45 -12.64
CA ASP A 482 5.99 -22.91 -14.02
C ASP A 482 7.37 -23.36 -14.47
N GLY A 483 8.44 -22.70 -14.00
CA GLY A 483 9.81 -23.10 -14.29
C GLY A 483 10.11 -24.50 -13.76
N ILE A 484 9.67 -24.79 -12.53
CA ILE A 484 9.76 -26.13 -11.94
C ILE A 484 9.00 -27.16 -12.78
N GLN A 485 7.76 -26.87 -13.17
CA GLN A 485 6.96 -27.78 -14.01
C GLN A 485 7.59 -27.97 -15.40
N ALA A 486 8.11 -26.92 -16.02
CA ALA A 486 8.80 -26.99 -17.30
C ALA A 486 10.06 -27.87 -17.22
N ALA A 487 10.87 -27.71 -16.17
CA ALA A 487 12.04 -28.56 -15.94
C ALA A 487 11.67 -30.04 -15.67
N ILE A 488 10.56 -30.32 -15.00
CA ILE A 488 10.02 -31.69 -14.85
C ILE A 488 9.60 -32.24 -16.21
N GLU A 489 8.87 -31.46 -17.00
CA GLU A 489 8.35 -31.87 -18.30
C GLU A 489 9.46 -32.10 -19.34
N ILE A 490 10.52 -31.27 -19.35
CA ILE A 490 11.71 -31.52 -20.18
C ILE A 490 12.30 -32.89 -19.85
N ARG A 491 12.53 -33.19 -18.57
CA ARG A 491 13.05 -34.51 -18.16
C ARG A 491 12.12 -35.64 -18.60
N ARG A 492 10.81 -35.46 -18.43
CA ARG A 492 9.80 -36.45 -18.86
C ARG A 492 9.89 -36.70 -20.38
N GLN A 493 10.03 -35.65 -21.19
CA GLN A 493 10.16 -35.79 -22.64
C GLN A 493 11.48 -36.45 -23.03
N LEU A 494 12.60 -36.08 -22.42
CA LEU A 494 13.92 -36.67 -22.67
C LEU A 494 13.97 -38.16 -22.32
N LEU A 495 13.18 -38.62 -21.35
CA LEU A 495 13.06 -40.04 -20.99
C LEU A 495 12.18 -40.85 -21.94
N LYS A 496 11.43 -40.22 -22.86
CA LYS A 496 10.62 -40.94 -23.84
C LYS A 496 11.50 -41.52 -24.93
N GLY A 497 11.21 -42.76 -25.34
CA GLY A 497 11.86 -43.39 -26.49
C GLY A 497 11.67 -42.63 -27.82
N ALA A 498 10.61 -41.82 -27.92
CA ALA A 498 10.38 -40.86 -29.00
C ALA A 498 9.73 -39.58 -28.40
N PRO A 499 10.50 -38.51 -28.13
CA PRO A 499 9.93 -37.26 -27.62
C PRO A 499 9.04 -36.59 -28.67
N ASP A 500 8.00 -35.90 -28.20
CA ASP A 500 7.28 -34.95 -29.05
C ASP A 500 8.19 -33.73 -29.26
N LEU A 501 8.75 -33.58 -30.46
CA LEU A 501 9.72 -32.52 -30.77
C LEU A 501 9.11 -31.12 -30.58
N ARG A 502 7.84 -30.93 -30.98
CA ARG A 502 7.16 -29.64 -30.81
C ARG A 502 6.93 -29.35 -29.33
N GLY A 503 6.45 -30.35 -28.58
CA GLY A 503 6.26 -30.26 -27.14
C GLY A 503 7.57 -29.96 -26.40
N LEU A 504 8.64 -30.70 -26.69
CA LEU A 504 9.97 -30.53 -26.11
C LEU A 504 10.53 -29.14 -26.40
N TYR A 505 10.44 -28.66 -27.64
CA TYR A 505 10.89 -27.32 -28.02
C TYR A 505 10.14 -26.23 -27.25
N LYS A 506 8.80 -26.32 -27.18
CA LYS A 506 7.96 -25.34 -26.49
C LYS A 506 8.23 -25.27 -25.00
N VAL A 507 8.37 -26.40 -24.32
CA VAL A 507 8.66 -26.42 -22.88
C VAL A 507 10.09 -25.96 -22.59
N THR A 508 11.04 -26.25 -23.46
CA THR A 508 12.42 -25.75 -23.36
C THR A 508 12.46 -24.23 -23.51
N ALA A 509 11.75 -23.69 -24.51
CA ALA A 509 11.63 -22.24 -24.69
C ALA A 509 10.94 -21.55 -23.52
N LEU A 510 9.90 -22.16 -22.94
CA LEU A 510 9.25 -21.64 -21.73
C LEU A 510 10.24 -21.53 -20.57
N LEU A 511 11.03 -22.59 -20.31
CA LEU A 511 12.04 -22.56 -19.26
C LEU A 511 13.11 -21.49 -19.52
N ALA A 512 13.49 -21.28 -20.78
CA ALA A 512 14.43 -20.22 -21.15
C ALA A 512 13.85 -18.80 -20.91
N LYS A 513 12.59 -18.56 -21.31
CA LYS A 513 11.88 -17.29 -21.03
C LYS A 513 11.83 -17.00 -19.54
N ILE A 514 11.50 -18.00 -18.73
CA ILE A 514 11.45 -17.86 -17.27
C ILE A 514 12.84 -17.47 -16.73
N GLN A 515 13.91 -18.17 -17.10
CA GLN A 515 15.28 -17.84 -16.69
C GLN A 515 15.70 -16.41 -17.09
N LEU A 516 15.36 -15.97 -18.31
CA LEU A 516 15.67 -14.63 -18.79
C LEU A 516 14.88 -13.55 -18.04
N ARG A 517 13.63 -13.83 -17.66
CA ARG A 517 12.80 -12.90 -16.88
C ARG A 517 13.40 -12.61 -15.50
N PHE A 518 14.02 -13.59 -14.85
CA PHE A 518 14.79 -13.37 -13.61
C PHE A 518 15.98 -12.42 -13.81
N SER A 519 16.48 -12.29 -15.04
CA SER A 519 17.54 -11.33 -15.41
C SER A 519 16.98 -10.00 -15.94
N GLY A 520 15.66 -9.78 -15.88
CA GLY A 520 15.00 -8.59 -16.40
C GLY A 520 14.91 -8.54 -17.94
N ILE A 521 15.15 -9.67 -18.62
CA ILE A 521 15.09 -9.77 -20.08
C ILE A 521 13.79 -10.46 -20.49
N GLU A 522 12.93 -9.75 -21.20
CA GLU A 522 11.69 -10.31 -21.74
C GLU A 522 11.87 -10.65 -23.24
N CYS A 523 11.63 -11.92 -23.59
CA CYS A 523 11.77 -12.41 -24.95
C CYS A 523 10.42 -12.90 -25.49
N PRO A 524 9.84 -12.24 -26.51
CA PRO A 524 8.50 -12.55 -26.99
C PRO A 524 8.43 -13.89 -27.73
N SER A 525 9.43 -14.21 -28.56
CA SER A 525 9.45 -15.45 -29.34
C SER A 525 10.22 -16.55 -28.64
N ASP A 526 9.82 -17.80 -28.90
CA ASP A 526 10.47 -18.99 -28.36
C ASP A 526 11.92 -19.09 -28.84
N SER A 527 12.15 -18.80 -30.12
CA SER A 527 13.49 -18.85 -30.71
C SER A 527 14.38 -17.72 -30.17
N ASP A 528 13.85 -16.50 -30.02
CA ASP A 528 14.63 -15.40 -29.44
C ASP A 528 15.05 -15.72 -28.01
N ALA A 529 14.14 -16.26 -27.19
CA ALA A 529 14.44 -16.64 -25.82
C ALA A 529 15.56 -17.70 -25.74
N LEU A 530 15.50 -18.71 -26.61
CA LEU A 530 16.53 -19.74 -26.68
C LEU A 530 17.87 -19.18 -27.16
N THR A 531 17.86 -18.36 -28.22
CA THR A 531 19.06 -17.71 -28.76
C THR A 531 19.72 -16.81 -27.72
N VAL A 532 18.96 -15.91 -27.09
CA VAL A 532 19.48 -14.96 -26.09
C VAL A 532 20.06 -15.70 -24.88
N LEU A 533 19.40 -16.76 -24.40
CA LEU A 533 19.92 -17.56 -23.29
C LEU A 533 21.22 -18.29 -23.67
N LEU A 534 21.29 -18.88 -24.85
CA LEU A 534 22.49 -19.58 -25.33
C LEU A 534 23.66 -18.60 -25.58
N ASP A 535 23.40 -17.44 -26.18
CA ASP A 535 24.39 -16.40 -26.41
C ASP A 535 24.98 -15.90 -25.09
N ALA A 536 24.13 -15.67 -24.07
CA ALA A 536 24.58 -15.28 -22.73
C ALA A 536 25.49 -16.35 -22.09
N LYS A 537 25.32 -17.62 -22.46
CA LYS A 537 26.14 -18.75 -22.03
C LYS A 537 27.28 -19.11 -23.00
N ARG A 538 27.47 -18.31 -24.06
CA ARG A 538 28.47 -18.51 -25.13
C ARG A 538 28.36 -19.89 -25.82
N GLN A 539 27.14 -20.34 -26.03
CA GLN A 539 26.82 -21.58 -26.73
C GLN A 539 26.46 -21.33 -28.20
N ASP A 540 26.55 -22.37 -29.05
CA ASP A 540 26.14 -22.27 -30.45
C ASP A 540 24.61 -22.16 -30.59
N THR A 541 24.15 -21.12 -31.29
CA THR A 541 22.73 -20.83 -31.52
C THR A 541 22.18 -21.47 -32.78
N SER A 542 23.02 -22.07 -33.64
CA SER A 542 22.59 -22.75 -34.86
C SER A 542 21.59 -23.87 -34.59
N ALA A 543 21.70 -24.51 -33.43
CA ALA A 543 20.83 -25.59 -32.96
C ALA A 543 19.37 -25.16 -32.71
N VAL A 544 19.09 -23.87 -32.51
CA VAL A 544 17.73 -23.37 -32.19
C VAL A 544 16.76 -23.59 -33.36
N THR A 545 17.25 -23.53 -34.60
CA THR A 545 16.41 -23.72 -35.79
C THR A 545 16.22 -25.20 -36.10
N THR A 546 17.30 -25.99 -36.03
CA THR A 546 17.28 -27.44 -36.33
C THR A 546 16.53 -28.24 -35.25
N ALA A 547 16.53 -27.79 -33.99
CA ALA A 547 15.79 -28.42 -32.90
C ALA A 547 14.27 -28.53 -33.11
N ARG A 548 13.70 -27.80 -34.09
CA ARG A 548 12.27 -27.93 -34.43
C ARG A 548 11.95 -29.18 -35.23
N THR A 549 12.93 -29.72 -35.95
CA THR A 549 12.74 -30.80 -36.94
C THR A 549 13.63 -32.01 -36.66
N GLU A 550 14.76 -31.82 -35.96
CA GLU A 550 15.75 -32.85 -35.71
C GLU A 550 15.80 -33.23 -34.23
N ARG A 551 15.61 -34.53 -33.99
CA ARG A 551 15.59 -35.09 -32.63
C ARG A 551 16.90 -34.84 -31.85
N PRO A 552 18.10 -35.11 -32.38
CA PRO A 552 19.34 -34.90 -31.61
C PRO A 552 19.55 -33.43 -31.22
N ALA A 553 19.19 -32.50 -32.12
CA ALA A 553 19.28 -31.06 -31.84
C ALA A 553 18.27 -30.63 -30.75
N ALA A 554 17.04 -31.15 -30.78
CA ALA A 554 16.03 -30.89 -29.77
C ALA A 554 16.44 -31.40 -28.38
N GLU A 555 16.96 -32.62 -28.31
CA GLU A 555 17.43 -33.24 -27.06
C GLU A 555 18.65 -32.50 -26.49
N ALA A 556 19.62 -32.12 -27.34
CA ALA A 556 20.79 -31.35 -26.92
C ALA A 556 20.41 -29.96 -26.39
N LEU A 557 19.55 -29.24 -27.11
CA LEU A 557 19.06 -27.92 -26.70
C LEU A 557 18.32 -27.97 -25.37
N ALA A 558 17.39 -28.92 -25.23
CA ALA A 558 16.64 -29.12 -24.00
C ALA A 558 17.54 -29.46 -22.81
N THR A 559 18.56 -30.28 -23.04
CA THR A 559 19.56 -30.66 -22.05
C THR A 559 20.38 -29.44 -21.60
N LEU A 560 20.82 -28.58 -22.53
CA LEU A 560 21.58 -27.37 -22.19
C LEU A 560 20.76 -26.40 -21.32
N VAL A 561 19.53 -26.11 -21.71
CA VAL A 561 18.65 -25.19 -20.97
C VAL A 561 18.28 -25.77 -19.60
N LEU A 562 18.06 -27.08 -19.51
CA LEU A 562 17.80 -27.77 -18.25
C LEU A 562 19.02 -27.72 -17.33
N HIS A 563 20.24 -27.95 -17.82
CA HIS A 563 21.44 -27.81 -17.00
C HIS A 563 21.59 -26.38 -16.47
N SER A 564 21.39 -25.36 -17.30
CA SER A 564 21.42 -23.96 -16.86
C SER A 564 20.43 -23.68 -15.72
N TRP A 565 19.25 -24.31 -15.76
CA TRP A 565 18.29 -24.24 -14.66
C TRP A 565 18.79 -24.97 -13.39
N LEU A 566 19.32 -26.18 -13.54
CA LEU A 566 19.79 -26.99 -12.42
C LEU A 566 21.01 -26.37 -11.71
N ASP A 567 21.88 -25.67 -12.45
CA ASP A 567 23.03 -24.95 -11.90
C ASP A 567 22.63 -23.82 -10.92
N THR A 568 21.36 -23.40 -10.93
CA THR A 568 20.81 -22.43 -9.97
C THR A 568 20.47 -23.04 -8.61
N LEU A 569 20.36 -24.38 -8.54
CA LEU A 569 20.02 -25.08 -7.32
C LEU A 569 21.29 -25.28 -6.46
N PRO A 570 21.17 -25.22 -5.12
CA PRO A 570 22.30 -25.53 -4.26
C PRO A 570 22.78 -26.95 -4.56
N GLY A 571 24.03 -27.09 -5.00
CA GLY A 571 24.61 -28.38 -5.31
C GLY A 571 24.57 -29.30 -4.10
N GLU A 572 24.34 -30.59 -4.33
CA GLU A 572 24.73 -31.60 -3.35
C GLU A 572 26.25 -31.45 -3.18
N ARG A 573 26.69 -30.99 -2.00
CA ARG A 573 28.09 -31.13 -1.63
C ARG A 573 28.39 -32.62 -1.65
N GLN A 574 29.12 -33.08 -2.67
CA GLN A 574 29.73 -34.41 -2.68
C GLN A 574 30.65 -34.57 -1.47
#